data_AF-A0A920NS72-F1
#
_entry.id   AF-A0A920NS72-F1
#
_cell.length_a   1.000
_cell.length_b   1.000
_cell.length_c   1.000
_cell.angle_alpha   90.00
_cell.angle_beta   90.00
_cell.angle_gamma   90.00
#
_symmetry.space_group_name_H-M   'P 1'
#
loop_
_entity.id
_entity.type
_entity.pdbx_description
1 polymer ?
#
loop_
_entity_poly.entity_id
_entity_poly.type
_entity_poly.pdbx_seq_one_letter_code
_entity_poly.pdbx_strand_id
1 'polypeptide(L)'
;MLNNRTIDQVGAEEKISRFFSRSIKRESKVQALKMILSMIDLTTLEGKDSPGKVKQLCYKAAHLHDQYPGLPGLLQFVFTQTWCL
;
A
#
# COMPACT_ATOMS: atom_id res chain seq x y z
N MET A 1 2.53 37.64 18.90
CA MET A 1 3.16 36.35 19.25
C MET A 1 3.66 35.67 17.98
N LEU A 2 4.83 36.08 17.48
CA LEU A 2 5.48 35.36 16.39
C LEU A 2 6.30 34.25 17.04
N ASN A 3 5.90 33.01 16.76
CA ASN A 3 6.57 31.80 17.25
C ASN A 3 7.93 31.67 16.54
N ASN A 4 8.95 32.35 17.06
CA ASN A 4 10.32 32.26 16.57
C ASN A 4 10.96 30.94 17.06
N ARG A 5 10.51 29.83 16.50
CA ARG A 5 11.18 28.54 16.67
C ARG A 5 12.41 28.55 15.79
N THR A 6 13.56 28.73 16.41
CA THR A 6 14.86 28.49 15.75
C THR A 6 14.93 27.02 15.34
N ILE A 7 15.05 26.77 14.04
CA ILE A 7 15.20 25.42 13.49
C ILE A 7 16.69 25.09 13.46
N ASP A 8 17.08 24.01 14.11
CA ASP A 8 18.42 23.43 13.97
C ASP A 8 18.50 22.66 12.64
N GLN A 9 18.89 23.39 11.59
CA GLN A 9 19.02 22.85 10.24
C GLN A 9 20.13 21.80 10.15
N VAL A 10 21.29 22.05 10.76
CA VAL A 10 22.46 21.16 10.71
C VAL A 10 22.14 19.82 11.37
N GLY A 11 21.52 19.85 12.55
CA GLY A 11 21.10 18.63 13.24
C GLY A 11 20.01 17.85 12.48
N ALA A 12 19.16 18.52 11.70
CA ALA A 12 18.18 17.86 10.85
C ALA A 12 18.86 17.15 9.66
N GLU A 13 19.77 17.82 8.97
CA GLU A 13 20.52 17.28 7.83
C GLU A 13 21.40 16.09 8.25
N GLU A 14 22.06 16.16 9.40
CA GLU A 14 22.84 15.04 9.95
C GLU A 14 21.98 13.80 10.25
N LYS A 15 20.76 13.98 10.77
CA LYS A 15 19.84 12.86 11.01
C LYS A 15 19.40 12.22 9.70
N ILE A 16 19.03 13.05 8.71
CA ILE A 16 18.60 12.62 7.38
C ILE A 16 19.72 11.81 6.71
N SER A 17 20.95 12.32 6.70
CA SER A 17 22.09 11.62 6.06
C SER A 17 22.36 10.24 6.66
N ARG A 18 22.20 10.07 7.97
CA ARG A 18 22.36 8.76 8.64
C ARG A 18 21.34 7.73 8.15
N PHE A 19 20.08 8.13 7.91
CA PHE A 19 19.04 7.21 7.41
C PHE A 19 19.34 6.66 6.01
N PHE A 20 19.98 7.46 5.15
CA PHE A 20 20.32 7.06 3.78
C PHE A 20 21.70 6.41 3.64
N SER A 21 22.54 6.44 4.69
CA SER A 21 23.92 5.95 4.64
C SER A 21 24.06 4.43 4.42
N ARG A 22 22.99 3.65 4.62
CA ARG A 22 23.00 2.19 4.48
C ARG A 22 22.00 1.75 3.42
N SER A 23 22.46 0.89 2.52
CA SER A 23 21.57 0.24 1.55
C SER A 23 20.72 -0.84 2.23
N ILE A 24 19.42 -0.87 1.88
CA ILE A 24 18.52 -1.96 2.27
C ILE A 24 18.83 -3.18 1.41
N LYS A 25 18.96 -4.36 2.05
CA LYS A 25 19.17 -5.64 1.37
C LYS A 25 18.06 -5.91 0.36
N ARG A 26 18.42 -6.49 -0.78
CA ARG A 26 17.48 -6.78 -1.88
C ARG A 26 16.33 -7.68 -1.41
N GLU A 27 16.64 -8.68 -0.59
CA GLU A 27 15.69 -9.64 -0.04
C GLU A 27 14.64 -8.95 0.84
N SER A 28 15.07 -8.00 1.66
CA SER A 28 14.18 -7.19 2.50
C SER A 28 13.25 -6.31 1.67
N LYS A 29 13.71 -5.76 0.54
CA LYS A 29 12.85 -5.00 -0.39
C LYS A 29 11.77 -5.89 -0.99
N VAL A 30 12.13 -7.10 -1.42
CA VAL A 30 11.16 -8.06 -1.99
C VAL A 30 10.14 -8.49 -0.94
N GLN A 31 10.57 -8.78 0.29
CA GLN A 31 9.66 -9.10 1.39
C GLN A 31 8.71 -7.94 1.69
N ALA A 32 9.23 -6.71 1.77
CA ALA A 32 8.41 -5.53 2.00
C ALA A 32 7.36 -5.33 0.90
N LEU A 33 7.72 -5.54 -0.37
CA LEU A 33 6.77 -5.47 -1.48
C LEU A 33 5.68 -6.54 -1.36
N LYS A 34 6.02 -7.79 -1.01
CA LYS A 34 5.02 -8.84 -0.77
C LYS A 34 4.09 -8.50 0.40
N MET A 35 4.64 -7.93 1.47
CA MET A 35 3.85 -7.50 2.63
C MET A 35 2.91 -6.35 2.26
N ILE A 36 3.40 -5.33 1.55
CA ILE A 36 2.58 -4.22 1.06
C ILE A 36 1.45 -4.75 0.19
N LEU A 37 1.73 -5.67 -0.74
CA LEU A 37 0.70 -6.29 -1.57
C LEU A 37 -0.37 -6.99 -0.73
N SER A 38 0.00 -7.72 0.32
CA SER A 38 -1.02 -8.32 1.21
C SER A 38 -1.90 -7.27 1.90
N MET A 39 -1.37 -6.10 2.24
CA MET A 39 -2.10 -5.07 2.98
C MET A 39 -2.90 -4.09 2.11
N ILE A 40 -2.86 -4.22 0.78
CA ILE A 40 -3.61 -3.33 -0.11
C ILE A 40 -5.07 -3.77 -0.18
N ASP A 41 -5.97 -2.81 -0.03
CA ASP A 41 -7.40 -3.00 -0.25
C ASP A 41 -7.78 -2.64 -1.68
N LEU A 42 -8.47 -3.54 -2.39
CA LEU A 42 -9.07 -3.22 -3.67
C LEU A 42 -10.41 -2.52 -3.42
N THR A 43 -10.38 -1.19 -3.49
CA THR A 43 -11.54 -0.33 -3.27
C THR A 43 -12.15 0.11 -4.60
N THR A 44 -13.48 0.10 -4.67
CA THR A 44 -14.26 0.73 -5.75
C THR A 44 -15.23 1.73 -5.13
N LEU A 45 -15.22 2.96 -5.65
CA LEU A 45 -16.08 4.05 -5.18
C LEU A 45 -17.25 4.32 -6.13
N GLU A 46 -17.50 3.41 -7.08
CA GLU A 46 -18.59 3.55 -8.02
C GLU A 46 -19.92 3.11 -7.37
N GLY A 47 -20.81 4.06 -7.10
CA GLY A 47 -22.15 3.81 -6.56
C GLY A 47 -23.11 3.04 -7.49
N LYS A 48 -22.59 2.35 -8.51
CA LYS A 48 -23.32 1.55 -9.50
C LYS A 48 -22.69 0.17 -9.73
N ASP A 49 -21.84 -0.31 -8.82
CA ASP A 49 -21.26 -1.64 -8.95
C ASP A 49 -22.36 -2.72 -8.99
N SER A 50 -22.44 -3.43 -10.12
CA SER A 50 -23.33 -4.58 -10.27
C SER A 50 -22.73 -5.83 -9.61
N PRO A 51 -23.54 -6.84 -9.22
CA PRO A 51 -23.01 -8.08 -8.64
C PRO A 51 -21.98 -8.78 -9.53
N GLY A 52 -22.10 -8.65 -10.86
CA GLY A 52 -21.11 -9.18 -11.80
C GLY A 52 -19.77 -8.45 -11.72
N LYS A 53 -19.80 -7.12 -11.57
CA LYS A 53 -18.61 -6.28 -11.41
C LYS A 53 -17.90 -6.59 -10.09
N VAL A 54 -18.66 -6.74 -9.00
CA VAL A 54 -18.14 -7.16 -7.68
C VAL A 54 -17.42 -8.51 -7.78
N LYS A 55 -18.03 -9.53 -8.41
CA LYS A 55 -17.38 -10.84 -8.62
C LYS A 55 -16.08 -10.75 -9.41
N GLN A 56 -16.06 -9.92 -10.46
CA GLN A 56 -14.84 -9.70 -11.26
C GLN A 56 -13.74 -8.99 -10.45
N LEU A 57 -14.10 -8.05 -9.58
CA LEU A 57 -13.15 -7.38 -8.69
C LEU A 57 -12.58 -8.36 -7.66
N CYS A 58 -13.43 -9.19 -7.05
CA CYS A 58 -12.98 -10.26 -6.15
C CYS A 58 -12.02 -11.23 -6.85
N TYR A 59 -12.32 -11.62 -8.08
CA TYR A 59 -11.45 -12.50 -8.87
C TYR A 59 -10.07 -11.87 -9.12
N LYS A 60 -10.03 -10.58 -9.50
CA LYS A 60 -8.78 -9.84 -9.76
C LYS A 60 -7.92 -9.65 -8.53
N ALA A 61 -8.53 -9.42 -7.37
CA ALA A 61 -7.79 -9.30 -6.11
C ALA A 61 -7.15 -10.62 -5.66
N ALA A 62 -7.79 -11.76 -5.97
CA ALA A 62 -7.23 -13.08 -5.73
C ALA A 62 -6.18 -13.48 -6.77
N HIS A 63 -6.32 -12.98 -8.01
CA HIS A 63 -5.45 -13.29 -9.15
C HIS A 63 -4.88 -11.99 -9.73
N LEU A 64 -3.93 -11.38 -8.99
CA LEU A 64 -3.37 -10.08 -9.40
C LEU A 64 -2.71 -10.11 -10.77
N HIS A 65 -1.89 -11.13 -11.03
CA HIS A 65 -1.12 -11.19 -12.27
C HIS A 65 -0.67 -12.61 -12.60
N ASP A 66 -1.13 -13.12 -13.75
CA ASP A 66 -0.87 -14.50 -14.18
C ASP A 66 0.60 -14.78 -14.51
N GLN A 67 1.38 -13.75 -14.85
CA GLN A 67 2.81 -13.91 -15.16
C GLN A 67 3.69 -14.05 -13.90
N TYR A 68 3.15 -13.79 -12.71
CA TYR A 68 3.88 -13.90 -11.45
C TYR A 68 3.17 -14.87 -10.50
N PRO A 69 3.30 -16.19 -10.73
CA PRO A 69 2.74 -17.20 -9.83
C PRO A 69 3.38 -17.09 -8.45
N GLY A 70 2.56 -17.08 -7.39
CA GLY A 70 3.02 -17.02 -5.99
C GLY A 70 3.06 -15.61 -5.37
N LEU A 71 2.43 -14.62 -6.00
CA LEU A 71 2.12 -13.35 -5.33
C LEU A 71 1.05 -13.57 -4.24
N PRO A 72 1.14 -12.87 -3.10
CA PRO A 72 0.09 -12.90 -2.10
C PRO A 72 -1.17 -12.22 -2.66
N GLY A 73 -2.34 -12.76 -2.32
CA GLY A 73 -3.62 -12.09 -2.56
C GLY A 73 -3.78 -10.86 -1.67
N LEU A 74 -4.67 -9.95 -2.08
CA LEU A 74 -5.07 -8.79 -1.27
C LEU A 74 -5.90 -9.24 -0.05
N LEU A 75 -5.73 -8.59 1.11
CA LEU A 75 -6.40 -9.00 2.36
C LEU A 75 -7.87 -8.58 2.45
N GLN A 76 -8.26 -7.41 1.92
CA GLN A 76 -9.59 -6.88 2.19
C GLN A 76 -10.22 -6.11 1.02
N PHE A 77 -11.55 -6.23 0.95
CA PHE A 77 -12.41 -5.59 -0.03
C PHE A 77 -13.25 -4.54 0.66
N VAL A 78 -13.31 -3.34 0.10
CA VAL A 78 -14.24 -2.30 0.54
C VAL A 78 -15.06 -1.85 -0.66
N PHE A 79 -16.33 -2.26 -0.67
CA PHE A 79 -17.33 -1.84 -1.65
C PHE A 79 -18.15 -0.69 -1.07
N THR A 80 -18.51 0.30 -1.88
CA THR A 80 -19.45 1.33 -1.45
C THR A 80 -20.85 0.73 -1.20
N GLN A 81 -21.14 0.53 0.08
CA GLN A 81 -22.42 0.56 0.81
C GLN A 81 -23.63 -0.28 0.39
N THR A 82 -23.67 -0.99 -0.75
CA THR A 82 -24.83 -1.89 -1.06
C THR A 82 -24.54 -3.38 -0.88
N TRP A 83 -23.29 -3.77 -0.67
CA TRP A 83 -22.87 -5.19 -0.57
C TRP A 83 -21.85 -5.43 0.54
N CYS A 84 -22.01 -4.74 1.67
CA CYS A 84 -21.23 -5.00 2.88
C CYS A 84 -22.05 -5.92 3.80
N LEU A 85 -21.99 -7.22 3.54
CA LEU A 85 -22.26 -8.32 4.49
C LEU A 85 -21.23 -9.42 4.25
#